data_AF-A0A1G0CJ87-F1
#
_entry.id   AF-A0A1G0CJ87-F1
#
_cell.length_a   1.000
_cell.length_b   1.000
_cell.length_c   1.000
_cell.angle_alpha   90.00
_cell.angle_beta   90.00
_cell.angle_gamma   90.00
#
_symmetry.space_group_name_H-M   'P 1'
#
loop_
_entity.id
_entity.type
_entity.pdbx_description
1 polymer ?
#
loop_
_entity_poly.entity_id
_entity_poly.type
_entity_poly.pdbx_seq_one_letter_code
_entity_poly.pdbx_strand_id
1 'polypeptide(L)'
;MKYKSTYQSKLTREQLIAYRNGGSEVQRATEGSVNDAFDQDALDGWSENGLTAASMSRLDRRFRLKKTTPYIIGVATLSLAVVLSILFWPESPQQLPAKQEVKLSMEQSDAVMPVAIDTMEELPASKQITILTLKNTQHEIKQQPESTPVTDIDELPTQILEPLKLDPIVETPAVSSQKSAKEIYLHDLKLIDYSQYRSKPTIQTERIVMTGTPADQEKRGTQEAESTTVTTVAIPYMDYIDKTMDYVGRGKWKQSLQRLQLILETYPDDVNGHFYAGLCCYNLQQYEDAKQHFATCLQLSFSNFNEEASWYLAQSLLANGEKTDAKELFSVIRDQKGYYAKQAEKMLKGIK
;
A
#
# COMPACT_ATOMS: atom_id res chain seq x y z
N MET A 1 -28.31 38.69 27.64
CA MET A 1 -28.38 39.42 28.93
C MET A 1 -27.84 40.83 28.73
N LYS A 2 -28.70 41.86 28.71
CA LYS A 2 -28.26 43.26 28.71
C LYS A 2 -27.93 43.63 30.15
N TYR A 3 -26.67 43.93 30.45
CA TYR A 3 -26.28 44.42 31.78
C TYR A 3 -26.96 45.78 32.02
N LYS A 4 -27.63 45.85 33.17
CA LYS A 4 -28.43 46.99 33.63
C LYS A 4 -27.56 48.24 33.81
N SER A 5 -28.15 49.37 33.43
CA SER A 5 -27.85 50.75 33.81
C SER A 5 -26.98 50.87 35.07
N THR A 6 -25.79 51.43 34.95
CA THR A 6 -25.04 51.96 36.09
C THR A 6 -25.87 53.08 36.70
N TYR A 7 -26.16 52.98 38.00
CA TYR A 7 -26.81 54.06 38.73
C TYR A 7 -25.94 55.32 38.64
N GLN A 8 -26.52 56.42 38.16
CA GLN A 8 -25.87 57.73 38.15
C GLN A 8 -26.60 58.60 39.15
N SER A 9 -25.99 58.79 40.32
CA SER A 9 -26.46 59.76 41.30
C SER A 9 -26.48 61.14 40.68
N LYS A 10 -27.52 61.92 40.98
CA LYS A 10 -27.62 63.33 40.56
C LYS A 10 -26.99 64.29 41.57
N LEU A 11 -26.43 63.78 42.67
CA LEU A 11 -25.75 64.59 43.68
C LEU A 11 -24.35 65.00 43.20
N THR A 12 -24.10 66.31 43.20
CA THR A 12 -22.77 66.85 42.95
C THR A 12 -21.95 66.92 44.23
N ARG A 13 -20.62 66.94 44.09
CA ARG A 13 -19.69 67.11 45.22
C ARG A 13 -19.97 68.40 46.01
N GLU A 14 -20.35 69.46 45.31
CA GLU A 14 -20.65 70.76 45.90
C GLU A 14 -21.91 70.67 46.77
N GLN A 15 -22.95 69.98 46.29
CA GLN A 15 -24.16 69.71 47.08
C GLN A 15 -23.84 68.89 48.34
N LEU A 16 -23.00 67.86 48.27
CA LEU A 16 -22.61 67.07 49.45
C LEU A 16 -21.82 67.88 50.49
N ILE A 17 -21.00 68.83 50.04
CA ILE A 17 -20.27 69.75 50.91
C ILE A 17 -21.22 70.77 51.53
N ALA A 18 -22.12 71.34 50.72
CA ALA A 18 -23.11 72.32 51.16
C ALA A 18 -24.14 71.71 52.13
N TYR A 19 -24.56 70.47 51.89
CA TYR A 19 -25.50 69.72 52.73
C TYR A 19 -24.97 69.54 54.16
N ARG A 20 -23.69 69.19 54.29
CA ARG A 20 -23.06 68.99 55.61
C ARG A 20 -22.76 70.29 56.35
N ASN A 21 -22.34 71.33 55.63
CA ASN A 21 -21.88 72.58 56.23
C ASN A 21 -22.98 73.67 56.30
N GLY A 22 -24.10 73.47 55.61
CA GLY A 22 -25.21 74.39 55.51
C GLY A 22 -26.22 74.25 56.65
N GLY A 23 -27.07 75.27 56.80
CA GLY A 23 -28.21 75.20 57.73
C GLY A 23 -29.37 74.37 57.19
N SER A 24 -30.43 74.23 57.99
CA SER A 24 -31.60 73.40 57.68
C SER A 24 -32.28 73.72 56.33
N GLU A 25 -32.15 74.95 55.84
CA GLU A 25 -32.70 75.36 54.54
C GLU A 25 -31.94 74.72 53.36
N VAL A 26 -30.61 74.70 53.42
CA VAL A 26 -29.75 74.09 52.38
C VAL A 26 -29.90 72.56 52.39
N GLN A 27 -30.09 71.99 53.58
CA GLN A 27 -30.33 70.55 53.75
C GLN A 27 -31.64 70.13 53.10
N ARG A 28 -32.76 70.79 53.42
CA ARG A 28 -34.07 70.53 52.80
C ARG A 28 -34.06 70.75 51.28
N ALA A 29 -33.34 71.76 50.80
CA ALA A 29 -33.24 72.02 49.36
C ALA A 29 -32.49 70.88 48.63
N THR A 30 -31.46 70.31 49.27
CA THR A 30 -30.69 69.20 48.70
C THR A 30 -31.47 67.89 48.77
N GLU A 31 -32.11 67.58 49.91
CA GLU A 31 -33.02 66.44 50.07
C GLU A 31 -34.17 66.48 49.06
N GLY A 32 -34.78 67.66 48.86
CA GLY A 32 -35.84 67.86 47.88
C GLY A 32 -35.39 67.77 46.42
N SER A 33 -34.08 67.82 46.15
CA SER A 33 -33.53 67.64 44.80
C SER A 33 -33.26 66.16 44.45
N VAL A 34 -33.39 65.27 45.43
CA VAL A 34 -33.11 63.84 45.32
C VAL A 34 -34.42 63.05 45.39
N ASN A 35 -34.75 62.35 44.30
CA ASN A 35 -35.98 61.55 44.20
C ASN A 35 -35.77 60.04 44.42
N ASP A 36 -34.52 59.60 44.59
CA ASP A 36 -34.19 58.19 44.69
C ASP A 36 -33.86 57.79 46.13
N ALA A 37 -34.44 56.67 46.57
CA ALA A 37 -34.34 56.20 47.95
C ALA A 37 -32.89 55.90 48.36
N PHE A 38 -32.03 55.49 47.41
CA PHE A 38 -30.62 55.22 47.70
C PHE A 38 -29.84 56.52 47.94
N ASP A 39 -30.06 57.55 47.14
CA ASP A 39 -29.39 58.84 47.33
C ASP A 39 -29.84 59.52 48.64
N GLN A 40 -31.08 59.29 49.10
CA GLN A 40 -31.57 59.76 50.41
C GLN A 40 -30.85 59.07 51.58
N ASP A 41 -30.79 57.73 51.57
CA ASP A 41 -30.05 56.94 52.56
C ASP A 41 -28.54 57.30 52.57
N ALA A 42 -27.99 57.59 51.38
CA ALA A 42 -26.61 58.05 51.25
C ALA A 42 -26.36 59.44 51.86
N LEU A 43 -27.32 60.37 51.79
CA LEU A 43 -27.22 61.69 52.44
C LEU A 43 -27.26 61.57 53.96
N ASP A 44 -28.16 60.73 54.48
CA ASP A 44 -28.26 60.45 55.92
C ASP A 44 -26.94 59.85 56.43
N GLY A 45 -26.45 58.79 55.78
CA GLY A 45 -25.16 58.18 56.11
C GLY A 45 -23.96 59.12 55.94
N TRP A 46 -24.00 60.07 55.00
CA TRP A 46 -22.96 61.08 54.82
C TRP A 46 -22.92 62.09 55.97
N SER A 47 -24.09 62.43 56.53
CA SER A 47 -24.20 63.36 57.66
C SER A 47 -23.70 62.74 58.98
N GLU A 48 -23.96 61.45 59.20
CA GLU A 48 -23.67 60.78 60.48
C GLU A 48 -22.21 60.30 60.62
N ASN A 49 -21.57 59.87 59.52
CA ASN A 49 -20.31 59.11 59.60
C ASN A 49 -19.03 59.92 59.84
N GLY A 50 -19.10 61.23 60.11
CA GLY A 50 -17.93 62.05 60.40
C GLY A 50 -16.93 62.28 59.25
N LEU A 51 -17.10 61.61 58.09
CA LEU A 51 -16.23 61.70 56.91
C LEU A 51 -16.40 63.01 56.12
N THR A 52 -15.31 63.71 55.82
CA THR A 52 -15.35 64.94 55.00
C THR A 52 -15.00 64.66 53.53
N ALA A 53 -15.44 65.52 52.60
CA ALA A 53 -15.08 65.45 51.18
C ALA A 53 -13.56 65.53 50.91
N ALA A 54 -12.78 65.99 51.90
CA ALA A 54 -11.31 65.99 51.85
C ALA A 54 -10.72 64.58 52.03
N SER A 55 -11.41 63.67 52.73
CA SER A 55 -10.98 62.28 52.93
C SER A 55 -10.90 61.50 51.60
N MET A 56 -11.69 61.90 50.61
CA MET A 56 -11.76 61.29 49.27
C MET A 56 -10.73 61.83 48.27
N SER A 57 -9.94 62.86 48.64
CA SER A 57 -8.95 63.49 47.75
C SER A 57 -7.85 62.54 47.25
N ARG A 58 -7.56 61.46 48.00
CA ARG A 58 -6.61 60.41 47.57
C ARG A 58 -7.19 59.51 46.47
N LEU A 59 -8.51 59.32 46.44
CA LEU A 59 -9.19 58.56 45.39
C LEU A 59 -9.20 59.34 44.06
N ASP A 60 -9.40 60.66 44.13
CA ASP A 60 -9.33 61.57 42.97
C ASP A 60 -7.97 61.48 42.26
N ARG A 61 -6.87 61.29 43.03
CA ARG A 61 -5.52 61.15 42.47
C ARG A 61 -5.30 59.81 41.75
N ARG A 62 -6.03 58.74 42.11
CA ARG A 62 -5.95 57.43 41.43
C ARG A 62 -6.71 57.41 40.10
N PHE A 63 -7.76 58.22 39.95
CA PHE A 63 -8.59 58.25 38.73
C PHE A 63 -8.33 59.45 37.81
N ARG A 64 -7.45 60.38 38.19
CA ARG A 64 -6.87 61.35 37.26
C ARG A 64 -5.87 60.63 36.34
N LEU A 65 -6.37 60.13 35.21
CA LEU A 65 -5.53 59.83 34.05
C LEU A 65 -4.77 61.12 33.70
N LYS A 66 -3.48 61.16 34.06
CA LYS A 66 -2.54 62.20 33.67
C LYS A 66 -2.65 62.31 32.15
N LYS A 67 -2.94 63.49 31.58
CA LYS A 67 -3.01 63.70 30.13
C LYS A 67 -1.76 63.10 29.48
N THR A 68 -1.88 61.89 28.96
CA THR A 68 -0.83 61.20 28.24
C THR A 68 -0.73 61.86 26.88
N THR A 69 0.49 62.19 26.49
CA THR A 69 0.83 62.73 25.17
C THR A 69 0.18 61.88 24.06
N PRO A 70 -0.42 62.49 23.03
CA PRO A 70 -1.19 61.78 22.00
C PRO A 70 -0.38 60.71 21.26
N TYR A 71 0.95 60.80 21.30
CA TYR A 71 1.86 59.81 20.73
C TYR A 71 1.84 58.45 21.46
N ILE A 72 1.67 58.43 22.80
CA ILE A 72 1.64 57.18 23.58
C ILE A 72 0.32 56.43 23.35
N ILE A 73 -0.78 57.17 23.20
CA ILE A 73 -2.08 56.59 22.85
C ILE A 73 -2.00 56.01 21.43
N GLY A 74 -1.39 56.73 20.48
CA GLY A 74 -1.23 56.26 19.09
C GLY A 74 -0.42 54.96 18.97
N VAL A 75 0.67 54.82 19.73
CA VAL A 75 1.49 53.59 19.70
C VAL A 75 0.77 52.43 20.39
N ALA A 76 0.08 52.68 21.51
CA ALA A 76 -0.70 51.65 22.19
C ALA A 76 -1.88 51.15 21.33
N THR A 77 -2.59 52.04 20.64
CA THR A 77 -3.70 51.63 19.74
C THR A 77 -3.21 50.88 18.52
N LEU A 78 -2.07 51.26 17.92
CA LEU A 78 -1.45 50.52 16.83
C LEU A 78 -0.99 49.13 17.27
N SER A 79 -0.36 49.02 18.44
CA SER A 79 0.07 47.72 18.97
C SER A 79 -1.11 46.80 19.28
N LEU A 80 -2.19 47.33 19.86
CA LEU A 80 -3.40 46.57 20.15
C LEU A 80 -4.14 46.18 18.86
N ALA A 81 -4.18 47.05 17.85
CA ALA A 81 -4.76 46.75 16.55
C ALA A 81 -3.97 45.66 15.81
N VAL A 82 -2.63 45.67 15.89
CA VAL A 82 -1.80 44.59 15.32
C VAL A 82 -2.03 43.28 16.07
N VAL A 83 -2.08 43.30 17.40
CA VAL A 83 -2.35 42.10 18.20
C VAL A 83 -3.76 41.56 17.95
N LEU A 84 -4.77 42.42 17.84
CA LEU A 84 -6.12 42.03 17.47
C LEU A 84 -6.19 41.53 16.03
N SER A 85 -5.48 42.13 15.08
CA SER A 85 -5.41 41.62 13.70
C SER A 85 -4.70 40.27 13.62
N ILE A 86 -3.76 39.95 14.52
CA ILE A 86 -3.14 38.62 14.60
C ILE A 86 -4.08 37.62 15.29
N LEU A 87 -4.76 38.01 16.37
CA LEU A 87 -5.68 37.15 17.12
C LEU A 87 -7.00 36.89 16.38
N PHE A 88 -7.43 37.82 15.54
CA PHE A 88 -8.64 37.74 14.72
C PHE A 88 -8.30 37.64 13.23
N TRP A 89 -7.04 37.34 12.88
CA TRP A 89 -6.75 36.89 11.53
C TRP A 89 -7.60 35.64 11.32
N PRO A 90 -8.49 35.59 10.32
CA PRO A 90 -9.27 34.40 10.09
C PRO A 90 -8.27 33.28 9.82
N GLU A 91 -8.17 32.33 10.76
CA GLU A 91 -7.52 31.07 10.47
C GLU A 91 -8.10 30.63 9.14
N SER A 92 -7.23 30.52 8.13
CA SER A 92 -7.62 29.87 6.88
C SER A 92 -8.27 28.57 7.33
N PRO A 93 -9.53 28.29 6.94
CA PRO A 93 -10.25 27.14 7.47
C PRO A 93 -9.30 25.97 7.35
N GLN A 94 -8.84 25.45 8.49
CA GLN A 94 -8.02 24.25 8.49
C GLN A 94 -8.81 23.28 7.63
N GLN A 95 -8.25 22.90 6.48
CA GLN A 95 -8.79 21.81 5.72
C GLN A 95 -8.85 20.67 6.72
N LEU A 96 -10.07 20.30 7.14
CA LEU A 96 -10.31 19.05 7.83
C LEU A 96 -9.50 18.01 7.05
N PRO A 97 -8.69 17.17 7.73
CA PRO A 97 -7.89 16.18 7.04
C PRO A 97 -8.82 15.46 6.07
N ALA A 98 -8.44 15.46 4.78
CA ALA A 98 -9.24 14.86 3.73
C ALA A 98 -9.68 13.47 4.20
N LYS A 99 -10.98 13.21 4.11
CA LYS A 99 -11.61 11.96 4.55
C LYS A 99 -10.71 10.79 4.14
N GLN A 100 -10.11 10.11 5.11
CA GLN A 100 -9.21 8.99 4.82
C GLN A 100 -10.08 7.80 4.42
N GLU A 101 -10.38 7.71 3.12
CA GLU A 101 -10.98 6.51 2.55
C GLU A 101 -10.03 5.34 2.81
N VAL A 102 -10.53 4.28 3.45
CA VAL A 102 -9.80 3.02 3.53
C VAL A 102 -9.82 2.41 2.14
N LYS A 103 -8.64 2.36 1.52
CA LYS A 103 -8.44 1.70 0.22
C LYS A 103 -7.84 0.34 0.48
N LEU A 104 -8.68 -0.69 0.49
CA LEU A 104 -8.21 -2.06 0.45
C LEU A 104 -7.99 -2.43 -1.02
N SER A 105 -6.84 -3.02 -1.33
CA SER A 105 -6.56 -3.43 -2.70
C SER A 105 -5.93 -4.81 -2.75
N MET A 106 -6.47 -5.67 -3.63
CA MET A 106 -5.95 -7.02 -3.88
C MET A 106 -5.81 -7.26 -5.38
N GLU A 107 -4.84 -8.06 -5.79
CA GLU A 107 -4.72 -8.46 -7.20
C GLU A 107 -5.87 -9.38 -7.55
N GLN A 108 -6.46 -9.19 -8.74
CA GLN A 108 -7.60 -9.98 -9.18
C GLN A 108 -7.27 -11.47 -9.28
N SER A 109 -6.01 -11.81 -9.61
CA SER A 109 -5.52 -13.21 -9.61
C SER A 109 -5.57 -13.90 -8.24
N ASP A 110 -5.66 -13.15 -7.13
CA ASP A 110 -5.84 -13.76 -5.80
C ASP A 110 -7.33 -14.01 -5.48
N ALA A 111 -8.22 -13.26 -6.12
CA ALA A 111 -9.66 -13.26 -5.82
C ALA A 111 -10.47 -14.13 -6.78
N VAL A 112 -10.07 -14.19 -8.05
CA VAL A 112 -10.82 -14.86 -9.12
C VAL A 112 -9.89 -15.75 -9.93
N MET A 113 -10.22 -17.04 -9.94
CA MET A 113 -9.52 -18.05 -10.73
C MET A 113 -10.28 -18.31 -12.04
N PRO A 114 -9.60 -18.33 -13.20
CA PRO A 114 -10.23 -18.62 -14.47
C PRO A 114 -10.84 -20.02 -14.46
N VAL A 115 -12.04 -20.17 -15.01
CA VAL A 115 -12.76 -21.46 -15.04
C VAL A 115 -11.90 -22.58 -15.62
N ALA A 116 -11.17 -22.30 -16.71
CA ALA A 116 -10.29 -23.27 -17.36
C ALA A 116 -9.22 -23.86 -16.40
N ILE A 117 -8.70 -23.05 -15.48
CA ILE A 117 -7.70 -23.48 -14.48
C ILE A 117 -8.40 -24.10 -13.26
N ASP A 118 -9.51 -23.51 -12.82
CA ASP A 118 -10.26 -23.98 -11.65
C ASP A 118 -10.78 -25.40 -11.84
N THR A 119 -11.15 -25.78 -13.07
CA THR A 119 -11.60 -27.14 -13.40
C THR A 119 -10.49 -28.17 -13.53
N MET A 120 -9.21 -27.78 -13.51
CA MET A 120 -8.09 -28.73 -13.60
C MET A 120 -8.01 -29.62 -12.36
N GLU A 121 -7.70 -30.90 -12.57
CA GLU A 121 -7.55 -31.86 -11.48
C GLU A 121 -6.09 -31.98 -11.04
N GLU A 122 -5.84 -31.76 -9.75
CA GLU A 122 -4.51 -31.98 -9.18
C GLU A 122 -4.21 -33.48 -9.05
N LEU A 123 -2.96 -33.86 -9.36
CA LEU A 123 -2.45 -35.19 -9.07
C LEU A 123 -2.58 -35.50 -7.57
N PRO A 124 -2.83 -36.77 -7.19
CA PRO A 124 -2.70 -37.18 -5.79
C PRO A 124 -1.32 -36.82 -5.25
N ALA A 125 -1.22 -36.36 -4.01
CA ALA A 125 0.03 -35.86 -3.42
C ALA A 125 1.23 -36.84 -3.55
N SER A 126 0.97 -38.15 -3.54
CA SER A 126 2.01 -39.18 -3.71
C SER A 126 2.61 -39.26 -5.13
N LYS A 127 1.94 -38.66 -6.12
CA LYS A 127 2.35 -38.63 -7.53
C LYS A 127 2.81 -37.23 -7.98
N GLN A 128 2.61 -36.21 -7.16
CA GLN A 128 3.05 -34.85 -7.46
C GLN A 128 4.57 -34.74 -7.45
N ILE A 129 5.11 -33.89 -8.31
CA ILE A 129 6.49 -33.42 -8.18
C ILE A 129 6.51 -32.45 -7.01
N THR A 130 7.05 -32.89 -5.88
CA THR A 130 7.04 -32.06 -4.66
C THR A 130 8.05 -30.93 -4.75
N ILE A 131 7.69 -29.77 -4.18
CA ILE A 131 8.56 -28.62 -4.08
C ILE A 131 9.83 -28.92 -3.29
N LEU A 132 9.74 -29.75 -2.24
CA LEU A 132 10.91 -30.16 -1.46
C LEU A 132 11.91 -30.92 -2.33
N THR A 133 11.42 -31.86 -3.17
CA THR A 133 12.28 -32.58 -4.12
C THR A 133 12.93 -31.63 -5.11
N LEU A 134 12.17 -30.66 -5.65
CA LEU A 134 12.70 -29.68 -6.58
C LEU A 134 13.79 -28.82 -5.94
N LYS A 135 13.53 -28.25 -4.76
CA LYS A 135 14.49 -27.42 -4.00
C LYS A 135 15.79 -28.17 -3.71
N ASN A 136 15.67 -29.40 -3.21
CA ASN A 136 16.84 -30.23 -2.92
C ASN A 136 17.64 -30.52 -4.19
N THR A 137 16.95 -30.86 -5.28
CA THR A 137 17.60 -31.13 -6.57
C THR A 137 18.33 -29.91 -7.11
N GLN A 138 17.70 -28.74 -7.12
CA GLN A 138 18.34 -27.49 -7.54
C GLN A 138 19.55 -27.14 -6.66
N HIS A 139 19.45 -27.39 -5.36
CA HIS A 139 20.56 -27.20 -4.42
C HIS A 139 21.73 -28.16 -4.70
N GLU A 140 21.45 -29.42 -4.97
CA GLU A 140 22.46 -30.42 -5.30
C GLU A 140 23.15 -30.11 -6.63
N ILE A 141 22.39 -29.75 -7.67
CA ILE A 141 22.93 -29.34 -8.98
C ILE A 141 23.86 -28.14 -8.82
N LYS A 142 23.46 -27.12 -8.04
CA LYS A 142 24.29 -25.94 -7.75
C LYS A 142 25.63 -26.29 -7.07
N GLN A 143 25.71 -27.39 -6.32
CA GLN A 143 26.92 -27.81 -5.61
C GLN A 143 27.84 -28.71 -6.45
N GLN A 144 27.37 -29.21 -7.60
CA GLN A 144 28.23 -30.00 -8.47
C GLN A 144 29.35 -29.11 -9.04
N PRO A 145 30.58 -29.64 -9.21
CA PRO A 145 31.59 -28.94 -9.98
C PRO A 145 31.00 -28.64 -11.36
N GLU A 146 31.25 -27.44 -11.92
CA GLU A 146 30.77 -27.04 -13.25
C GLU A 146 31.04 -28.18 -14.24
N SER A 147 30.04 -29.03 -14.46
CA SER A 147 30.07 -30.01 -15.53
C SER A 147 29.90 -29.23 -16.82
N THR A 148 30.50 -29.74 -17.90
CA THR A 148 30.25 -29.22 -19.25
C THR A 148 28.75 -28.95 -19.39
N PRO A 149 28.35 -27.68 -19.64
CA PRO A 149 26.94 -27.36 -19.72
C PRO A 149 26.31 -28.25 -20.80
N VAL A 150 25.09 -28.71 -20.56
CA VAL A 150 24.29 -29.42 -21.57
C VAL A 150 23.95 -28.39 -22.65
N THR A 151 24.93 -28.09 -23.50
CA THR A 151 24.85 -27.10 -24.58
C THR A 151 24.46 -27.74 -25.91
N ASP A 152 24.58 -29.06 -26.04
CA ASP A 152 24.22 -29.76 -27.27
C ASP A 152 22.73 -30.12 -27.26
N ILE A 153 21.89 -29.09 -27.37
CA ILE A 153 20.48 -29.23 -27.77
C ILE A 153 20.38 -30.02 -29.08
N ASP A 154 21.43 -29.97 -29.91
CA ASP A 154 21.60 -30.72 -31.16
C ASP A 154 21.51 -32.25 -30.99
N GLU A 155 21.66 -32.79 -29.78
CA GLU A 155 21.46 -34.22 -29.49
C GLU A 155 20.01 -34.59 -29.16
N LEU A 156 19.11 -33.61 -28.99
CA LEU A 156 17.70 -33.88 -28.69
C LEU A 156 16.92 -34.21 -29.97
N PRO A 157 16.04 -35.23 -29.95
CA PRO A 157 15.25 -35.59 -31.12
C PRO A 157 14.36 -34.43 -31.54
N THR A 158 14.45 -34.02 -32.81
CA THR A 158 13.68 -32.87 -33.34
C THR A 158 12.17 -33.04 -33.17
N GLN A 159 11.66 -34.27 -33.21
CA GLN A 159 10.24 -34.58 -32.99
C GLN A 159 9.77 -34.28 -31.55
N ILE A 160 10.68 -34.38 -30.57
CA ILE A 160 10.43 -34.04 -29.16
C ILE A 160 10.49 -32.53 -28.93
N LEU A 161 11.24 -31.82 -29.78
CA LEU A 161 11.40 -30.37 -29.76
C LEU A 161 10.47 -29.63 -30.72
N GLU A 162 9.73 -30.32 -31.60
CA GLU A 162 8.85 -29.67 -32.57
C GLU A 162 7.84 -28.79 -31.83
N PRO A 163 7.85 -27.46 -32.07
CA PRO A 163 6.96 -26.57 -31.36
C PRO A 163 5.53 -26.82 -31.84
N LEU A 164 4.65 -27.02 -30.87
CA LEU A 164 3.25 -26.63 -30.98
C LEU A 164 3.17 -25.30 -31.72
N LYS A 165 2.39 -25.28 -32.79
CA LYS A 165 2.00 -24.07 -33.50
C LYS A 165 1.37 -23.13 -32.48
N LEU A 166 2.16 -22.21 -31.96
CA LEU A 166 1.63 -20.98 -31.41
C LEU A 166 0.89 -20.33 -32.57
N ASP A 167 -0.43 -20.17 -32.43
CA ASP A 167 -1.13 -19.18 -33.25
C ASP A 167 -0.33 -17.87 -33.19
N PRO A 168 -0.23 -17.13 -34.32
CA PRO A 168 0.96 -16.37 -34.68
C PRO A 168 1.10 -15.11 -33.83
N ILE A 169 1.70 -15.23 -32.65
CA ILE A 169 2.21 -14.10 -31.88
C ILE A 169 3.57 -14.53 -31.32
N VAL A 170 4.62 -14.09 -32.04
CA VAL A 170 6.05 -14.20 -31.75
C VAL A 170 6.72 -15.51 -32.18
N GLU A 171 7.26 -15.49 -33.41
CA GLU A 171 8.37 -16.37 -33.79
C GLU A 171 9.55 -16.08 -32.84
N THR A 172 9.80 -16.97 -31.88
CA THR A 172 11.07 -16.94 -31.15
C THR A 172 12.17 -17.37 -32.12
N PRO A 173 13.17 -16.52 -32.42
CA PRO A 173 14.21 -16.88 -33.36
C PRO A 173 14.96 -18.11 -32.86
N ALA A 174 15.17 -19.10 -33.73
CA ALA A 174 15.99 -20.27 -33.43
C ALA A 174 17.37 -19.80 -32.95
N VAL A 175 17.65 -20.01 -31.66
CA VAL A 175 18.89 -19.55 -31.03
C VAL A 175 20.00 -20.54 -31.39
N SER A 176 21.00 -20.11 -32.17
CA SER A 176 22.09 -20.99 -32.62
C SER A 176 23.08 -21.40 -31.51
N SER A 177 22.96 -20.84 -30.30
CA SER A 177 23.71 -21.25 -29.10
C SER A 177 23.10 -20.61 -27.84
N GLN A 178 22.73 -21.42 -26.86
CA GLN A 178 22.25 -20.92 -25.57
C GLN A 178 23.38 -20.37 -24.71
N LYS A 179 23.05 -19.46 -23.79
CA LYS A 179 24.00 -18.86 -22.83
C LYS A 179 23.57 -19.16 -21.41
N SER A 180 24.52 -19.19 -20.48
CA SER A 180 24.20 -19.18 -19.05
C SER A 180 23.89 -17.75 -18.60
N ALA A 181 22.77 -17.56 -17.93
CA ALA A 181 22.35 -16.31 -17.31
C ALA A 181 22.69 -16.26 -15.82
N LYS A 182 22.66 -15.05 -15.26
CA LYS A 182 22.80 -14.82 -13.82
C LYS A 182 21.60 -15.44 -13.10
N GLU A 183 21.91 -16.31 -12.14
CA GLU A 183 20.90 -16.94 -11.28
C GLU A 183 20.65 -16.15 -10.00
N ILE A 184 19.41 -16.23 -9.52
CA ILE A 184 18.93 -15.79 -8.21
C ILE A 184 18.04 -16.88 -7.61
N TYR A 185 17.74 -16.77 -6.32
CA TYR A 185 16.91 -17.73 -5.62
C TYR A 185 15.85 -17.00 -4.81
N LEU A 186 14.58 -17.27 -5.11
CA LEU A 186 13.42 -16.74 -4.38
C LEU A 186 12.67 -17.92 -3.77
N HIS A 187 12.37 -17.86 -2.47
CA HIS A 187 11.75 -18.98 -1.75
C HIS A 187 12.49 -20.33 -1.93
N ASP A 188 13.83 -20.29 -2.00
CA ASP A 188 14.74 -21.43 -2.30
C ASP A 188 14.56 -22.07 -3.68
N LEU A 189 13.79 -21.46 -4.57
CA LEU A 189 13.62 -21.89 -5.95
C LEU A 189 14.61 -21.13 -6.83
N LYS A 190 15.26 -21.82 -7.77
CA LYS A 190 16.19 -21.25 -8.76
C LYS A 190 15.43 -20.37 -9.77
N LEU A 191 15.95 -19.20 -10.11
CA LEU A 191 15.43 -18.34 -11.17
C LEU A 191 16.57 -17.65 -11.93
N ILE A 192 16.30 -17.24 -13.16
CA ILE A 192 17.11 -16.28 -13.91
C ILE A 192 16.78 -14.85 -13.46
N ASP A 193 17.82 -14.04 -13.21
CA ASP A 193 17.71 -12.63 -12.87
C ASP A 193 17.52 -11.76 -14.13
N TYR A 194 16.26 -11.60 -14.54
CA TYR A 194 15.90 -10.77 -15.70
C TYR A 194 16.18 -9.27 -15.52
N SER A 195 16.53 -8.78 -14.32
CA SER A 195 16.92 -7.38 -14.13
C SER A 195 18.16 -6.97 -14.94
N GLN A 196 19.00 -7.95 -15.31
CA GLN A 196 20.20 -7.75 -16.12
C GLN A 196 19.92 -7.77 -17.63
N TYR A 197 18.77 -8.31 -18.04
CA TYR A 197 18.47 -8.63 -19.44
C TYR A 197 17.28 -7.85 -20.00
N ARG A 198 16.45 -7.25 -19.14
CA ARG A 198 15.30 -6.43 -19.52
C ARG A 198 15.37 -5.05 -18.86
N SER A 199 15.04 -4.00 -19.60
CA SER A 199 15.02 -2.63 -19.06
C SER A 199 13.70 -2.36 -18.35
N LYS A 200 13.73 -2.31 -17.02
CA LYS A 200 12.55 -2.05 -16.15
C LYS A 200 11.34 -2.93 -16.50
N PRO A 201 11.49 -4.27 -16.46
CA PRO A 201 10.39 -5.17 -16.81
C PRO A 201 9.23 -5.02 -15.82
N THR A 202 8.01 -4.97 -16.35
CA THR A 202 6.76 -4.83 -15.59
C THR A 202 5.69 -5.76 -16.13
N ILE A 203 4.86 -6.29 -15.25
CA ILE A 203 3.66 -7.05 -15.57
C ILE A 203 2.44 -6.15 -15.36
N GLN A 204 1.59 -6.05 -16.37
CA GLN A 204 0.30 -5.37 -16.24
C GLN A 204 -0.70 -6.35 -15.63
N THR A 205 -1.29 -5.99 -14.49
CA THR A 205 -2.28 -6.86 -13.82
C THR A 205 -3.45 -6.06 -13.28
N GLU A 206 -4.60 -6.71 -13.16
CA GLU A 206 -5.81 -6.12 -12.63
C GLU A 206 -5.82 -6.17 -11.10
N ARG A 207 -6.20 -5.06 -10.47
CA ARG A 207 -6.33 -4.93 -9.02
C ARG A 207 -7.74 -4.50 -8.69
N ILE A 208 -8.35 -5.25 -7.78
CA ILE A 208 -9.64 -4.90 -7.19
C ILE A 208 -9.36 -3.91 -6.06
N VAL A 209 -9.85 -2.69 -6.22
CA VAL A 209 -9.78 -1.63 -5.21
C VAL A 209 -11.16 -1.47 -4.61
N MET A 210 -11.27 -1.72 -3.32
CA MET A 210 -12.49 -1.50 -2.54
C MET A 210 -12.30 -0.20 -1.76
N THR A 211 -13.21 0.75 -1.98
CA THR A 211 -13.26 2.01 -1.22
C THR A 211 -14.47 1.99 -0.30
N GLY A 212 -14.26 2.44 0.93
CA GLY A 212 -15.31 2.54 1.93
C GLY A 212 -15.01 3.64 2.95
N THR A 213 -16.05 4.07 3.66
CA THR A 213 -15.90 4.98 4.79
C THR A 213 -15.53 4.16 6.04
N PRO A 214 -14.45 4.50 6.76
CA PRO A 214 -14.15 3.88 8.05
C PRO A 214 -15.34 3.92 9.00
N ALA A 215 -15.55 2.87 9.79
CA ALA A 215 -16.71 2.76 10.68
C ALA A 215 -16.80 3.89 11.72
N ASP A 216 -15.66 4.43 12.18
CA ASP A 216 -15.58 5.59 13.09
C ASP A 216 -15.95 6.93 12.41
N GLN A 217 -16.01 6.95 11.07
CA GLN A 217 -16.29 8.11 10.24
C GLN A 217 -17.65 8.01 9.52
N GLU A 218 -18.36 6.89 9.67
CA GLU A 218 -19.69 6.68 9.11
C GLU A 218 -20.72 7.55 9.86
N LYS A 219 -21.42 8.42 9.12
CA LYS A 219 -22.50 9.25 9.67
C LYS A 219 -23.84 8.62 9.36
N ARG A 220 -24.64 8.37 10.39
CA ARG A 220 -26.01 7.83 10.27
C ARG A 220 -26.84 8.67 9.29
N GLY A 221 -27.24 8.06 8.17
CA GLY A 221 -28.04 8.71 7.12
C GLY A 221 -27.24 9.28 5.94
N THR A 222 -25.91 9.14 5.93
CA THR A 222 -25.07 9.49 4.78
C THR A 222 -24.71 8.19 4.05
N GLN A 223 -25.33 7.94 2.88
CA GLN A 223 -24.91 6.86 2.00
C GLN A 223 -23.73 7.37 1.17
N GLU A 224 -22.52 7.22 1.67
CA GLU A 224 -21.35 7.30 0.80
C GLU A 224 -21.21 5.95 0.10
N ALA A 225 -21.09 6.00 -1.23
CA ALA A 225 -21.08 4.80 -2.04
C ALA A 225 -19.80 4.00 -1.79
N GLU A 226 -19.93 2.85 -1.14
CA GLU A 226 -18.93 1.80 -1.25
C GLU A 226 -18.79 1.44 -2.73
N SER A 227 -17.56 1.50 -3.24
CA SER A 227 -17.32 1.18 -4.64
C SER A 227 -16.16 0.20 -4.78
N THR A 228 -16.42 -0.84 -5.56
CA THR A 228 -15.42 -1.81 -5.98
C THR A 228 -15.07 -1.48 -7.43
N THR A 229 -13.84 -1.03 -7.65
CA THR A 229 -13.34 -0.73 -8.99
C THR A 229 -12.17 -1.64 -9.33
N VAL A 230 -12.16 -2.15 -10.56
CA VAL A 230 -11.01 -2.86 -11.10
C VAL A 230 -10.13 -1.86 -11.83
N THR A 231 -8.84 -1.80 -11.46
CA THR A 231 -7.86 -0.93 -12.10
C THR A 231 -6.65 -1.75 -12.54
N THR A 232 -6.17 -1.52 -13.76
CA THR A 232 -4.92 -2.09 -14.24
C THR A 232 -3.74 -1.35 -13.62
N VAL A 233 -2.78 -2.09 -13.06
CA VAL A 233 -1.56 -1.56 -12.46
C VAL A 233 -0.34 -2.26 -13.05
N ALA A 234 0.74 -1.50 -13.24
CA ALA A 234 2.03 -2.06 -13.62
C ALA A 234 2.82 -2.43 -12.36
N ILE A 235 3.16 -3.72 -12.22
CA ILE A 235 3.96 -4.24 -11.11
C ILE A 235 5.35 -4.59 -11.66
N PRO A 236 6.46 -4.23 -10.99
CA PRO A 236 7.78 -4.68 -11.39
C PRO A 236 7.83 -6.21 -11.48
N TYR A 237 8.49 -6.73 -12.52
CA TYR A 237 8.58 -8.18 -12.75
C TYR A 237 9.08 -8.94 -11.52
N MET A 238 10.10 -8.41 -10.84
CA MET A 238 10.68 -9.03 -9.64
C MET A 238 9.67 -9.15 -8.50
N ASP A 239 8.84 -8.14 -8.28
CA ASP A 239 7.79 -8.18 -7.25
C ASP A 239 6.68 -9.16 -7.64
N TYR A 240 6.34 -9.19 -8.94
CA TYR A 240 5.30 -10.07 -9.45
C TYR A 240 5.71 -11.55 -9.38
N ILE A 241 6.95 -11.88 -9.79
CA ILE A 241 7.49 -13.24 -9.78
C ILE A 241 7.80 -13.73 -8.37
N ASP A 242 8.24 -12.87 -7.44
CA ASP A 242 8.47 -13.26 -6.04
C ASP A 242 7.20 -13.83 -5.40
N LYS A 243 6.08 -13.10 -5.51
CA LYS A 243 4.77 -13.59 -5.07
C LYS A 243 4.34 -14.86 -5.80
N THR A 244 4.62 -14.97 -7.10
CA THR A 244 4.36 -16.20 -7.86
C THR A 244 5.15 -17.39 -7.30
N MET A 245 6.42 -17.18 -6.92
CA MET A 245 7.27 -18.21 -6.34
C MET A 245 6.87 -18.57 -4.90
N ASP A 246 6.26 -17.66 -4.13
CA ASP A 246 5.60 -18.03 -2.86
C ASP A 246 4.45 -19.03 -3.10
N TYR A 247 3.61 -18.80 -4.12
CA TYR A 247 2.55 -19.74 -4.49
C TYR A 247 3.09 -21.09 -4.97
N VAL A 248 4.12 -21.08 -5.83
CA VAL A 248 4.81 -22.30 -6.25
C VAL A 248 5.38 -23.01 -5.03
N GLY A 249 6.08 -22.29 -4.14
CA GLY A 249 6.70 -22.81 -2.93
C GLY A 249 5.72 -23.50 -1.97
N ARG A 250 4.44 -23.11 -2.01
CA ARG A 250 3.35 -23.70 -1.21
C ARG A 250 2.57 -24.79 -1.96
N GLY A 251 2.96 -25.13 -3.19
CA GLY A 251 2.26 -26.10 -4.03
C GLY A 251 0.89 -25.62 -4.50
N LYS A 252 0.65 -24.30 -4.56
CA LYS A 252 -0.61 -23.72 -5.05
C LYS A 252 -0.62 -23.70 -6.58
N TRP A 253 -0.72 -24.88 -7.19
CA TRP A 253 -0.47 -25.08 -8.63
C TRP A 253 -1.36 -24.22 -9.52
N LYS A 254 -2.66 -24.14 -9.23
CA LYS A 254 -3.62 -23.34 -10.01
C LYS A 254 -3.35 -21.83 -9.94
N GLN A 255 -3.14 -21.31 -8.73
CA GLN A 255 -2.84 -19.88 -8.52
C GLN A 255 -1.49 -19.51 -9.15
N SER A 256 -0.52 -20.42 -9.08
CA SER A 256 0.79 -20.24 -9.71
C SER A 256 0.67 -20.21 -11.23
N LEU A 257 -0.05 -21.16 -11.83
CA LEU A 257 -0.23 -21.26 -13.28
C LEU A 257 -0.89 -19.99 -13.85
N GLN A 258 -1.95 -19.48 -13.19
CA GLN A 258 -2.61 -18.24 -13.61
C GLN A 258 -1.62 -17.06 -13.69
N ARG A 259 -0.76 -16.92 -12.68
CA ARG A 259 0.24 -15.83 -12.64
C ARG A 259 1.36 -16.03 -13.65
N LEU A 260 1.79 -17.28 -13.84
CA LEU A 260 2.82 -17.63 -14.83
C LEU A 260 2.33 -17.41 -16.27
N GLN A 261 1.06 -17.68 -16.56
CA GLN A 261 0.45 -17.34 -17.84
C GLN A 261 0.52 -15.84 -18.12
N LEU A 262 0.22 -14.98 -17.14
CA LEU A 262 0.35 -13.52 -17.32
C LEU A 262 1.81 -13.07 -17.55
N ILE A 263 2.78 -13.74 -16.93
CA ILE A 263 4.20 -13.52 -17.22
C ILE A 263 4.51 -13.88 -18.67
N LEU A 264 4.04 -15.04 -19.14
CA LEU A 264 4.29 -15.53 -20.50
C LEU A 264 3.53 -14.75 -21.59
N GLU A 265 2.37 -14.18 -21.27
CA GLU A 265 1.67 -13.23 -22.14
C GLU A 265 2.49 -11.95 -22.36
N THR A 266 3.17 -11.48 -21.31
CA THR A 266 4.00 -10.27 -21.38
C THR A 266 5.39 -10.57 -21.95
N TYR A 267 5.95 -11.72 -21.59
CA TYR A 267 7.30 -12.17 -21.89
C TYR A 267 7.29 -13.64 -22.36
N PRO A 268 6.97 -13.90 -23.64
CA PRO A 268 6.91 -15.26 -24.18
C PRO A 268 8.26 -15.99 -24.16
N ASP A 269 9.37 -15.27 -23.98
CA ASP A 269 10.73 -15.82 -23.90
C ASP A 269 11.23 -16.02 -22.44
N ASP A 270 10.32 -15.95 -21.46
CA ASP A 270 10.67 -16.09 -20.05
C ASP A 270 10.88 -17.55 -19.63
N VAL A 271 12.15 -17.93 -19.44
CA VAL A 271 12.53 -19.28 -19.03
C VAL A 271 12.00 -19.64 -17.65
N ASN A 272 11.92 -18.69 -16.71
CA ASN A 272 11.32 -18.94 -15.40
C ASN A 272 9.82 -19.26 -15.57
N GLY A 273 9.14 -18.43 -16.37
CA GLY A 273 7.73 -18.60 -16.71
C GLY A 273 7.44 -19.98 -17.29
N HIS A 274 8.19 -20.38 -18.32
CA HIS A 274 8.02 -21.69 -18.95
C HIS A 274 8.33 -22.84 -17.98
N PHE A 275 9.46 -22.81 -17.27
CA PHE A 275 9.84 -23.92 -16.39
C PHE A 275 8.81 -24.16 -15.29
N TYR A 276 8.40 -23.10 -14.60
CA TYR A 276 7.42 -23.22 -13.52
C TYR A 276 6.00 -23.46 -14.02
N ALA A 277 5.62 -22.97 -15.21
CA ALA A 277 4.33 -23.30 -15.81
C ALA A 277 4.27 -24.79 -16.14
N GLY A 278 5.34 -25.35 -16.73
CA GLY A 278 5.44 -26.79 -17.00
C GLY A 278 5.30 -27.64 -15.72
N LEU A 279 5.93 -27.21 -14.63
CA LEU A 279 5.79 -27.87 -13.32
C LEU A 279 4.34 -27.82 -12.80
N CYS A 280 3.66 -26.68 -12.93
CA CYS A 280 2.26 -26.54 -12.51
C CYS A 280 1.36 -27.42 -13.37
N CYS A 281 1.51 -27.38 -14.70
CA CYS A 281 0.75 -28.20 -15.65
C CYS A 281 0.92 -29.69 -15.37
N TYR A 282 2.14 -30.17 -15.08
CA TYR A 282 2.38 -31.56 -14.71
C TYR A 282 1.59 -31.96 -13.46
N ASN A 283 1.66 -31.15 -12.40
CA ASN A 283 0.94 -31.40 -11.15
C ASN A 283 -0.59 -31.26 -11.30
N LEU A 284 -1.05 -30.58 -12.34
CA LEU A 284 -2.46 -30.43 -12.71
C LEU A 284 -2.91 -31.43 -13.80
N GLN A 285 -2.13 -32.47 -14.06
CA GLN A 285 -2.38 -33.51 -15.07
C GLN A 285 -2.51 -32.99 -16.52
N GLN A 286 -2.10 -31.75 -16.77
CA GLN A 286 -2.05 -31.15 -18.10
C GLN A 286 -0.70 -31.51 -18.73
N TYR A 287 -0.49 -32.79 -19.04
CA TYR A 287 0.81 -33.29 -19.48
C TYR A 287 1.21 -32.74 -20.85
N GLU A 288 0.24 -32.50 -21.75
CA GLU A 288 0.52 -31.88 -23.05
C GLU A 288 1.12 -30.48 -22.89
N ASP A 289 0.47 -29.62 -22.09
CA ASP A 289 0.96 -28.28 -21.78
C ASP A 289 2.31 -28.32 -21.04
N ALA A 290 2.49 -29.30 -20.14
CA ALA A 290 3.75 -29.49 -19.44
C ALA A 290 4.90 -29.79 -20.40
N LYS A 291 4.69 -30.71 -21.36
CA LYS A 291 5.66 -31.00 -22.42
C LYS A 291 6.01 -29.74 -23.20
N GLN A 292 4.99 -28.97 -23.63
CA GLN A 292 5.20 -27.75 -24.39
C GLN A 292 6.10 -26.79 -23.64
N HIS A 293 5.77 -26.48 -22.38
CA HIS A 293 6.53 -25.54 -21.59
C HIS A 293 7.98 -25.98 -21.37
N PHE A 294 8.23 -27.26 -21.05
CA PHE A 294 9.59 -27.76 -20.87
C PHE A 294 10.37 -27.82 -22.19
N ALA A 295 9.73 -28.20 -23.29
CA ALA A 295 10.35 -28.17 -24.62
C ALA A 295 10.72 -26.74 -25.03
N THR A 296 9.88 -25.75 -24.71
CA THR A 296 10.21 -24.33 -24.96
C THR A 296 11.42 -23.88 -24.14
N CYS A 297 11.56 -24.27 -22.86
CA CYS A 297 12.76 -23.96 -22.07
C CYS A 297 14.06 -24.37 -22.79
N LEU A 298 14.05 -25.54 -23.44
CA LEU A 298 15.20 -26.08 -24.17
C LEU A 298 15.51 -25.34 -25.47
N GLN A 299 14.62 -24.46 -25.94
CA GLN A 299 14.78 -23.68 -27.18
C GLN A 299 15.03 -22.19 -26.92
N LEU A 300 14.79 -21.71 -25.70
CA LEU A 300 14.99 -20.31 -25.33
C LEU A 300 16.47 -19.97 -25.15
N SER A 301 16.79 -18.67 -25.06
CA SER A 301 18.19 -18.19 -25.09
C SER A 301 19.06 -18.61 -23.89
N PHE A 302 18.47 -19.03 -22.78
CA PHE A 302 19.21 -19.34 -21.55
C PHE A 302 19.11 -20.82 -21.15
N SER A 303 20.26 -21.45 -20.91
CA SER A 303 20.37 -22.88 -20.63
C SER A 303 20.28 -23.26 -19.14
N ASN A 304 20.06 -22.30 -18.24
CA ASN A 304 20.12 -22.52 -16.78
C ASN A 304 19.18 -23.61 -16.26
N PHE A 305 18.12 -23.95 -17.00
CA PHE A 305 17.16 -24.99 -16.63
C PHE A 305 17.21 -26.22 -17.55
N ASN A 306 18.16 -26.32 -18.48
CA ASN A 306 18.13 -27.38 -19.50
C ASN A 306 18.08 -28.77 -18.90
N GLU A 307 18.95 -29.04 -17.93
CA GLU A 307 19.03 -30.35 -17.30
C GLU A 307 17.72 -30.72 -16.58
N GLU A 308 17.14 -29.81 -15.81
CA GLU A 308 15.83 -30.05 -15.20
C GLU A 308 14.69 -30.11 -16.23
N ALA A 309 14.70 -29.26 -17.24
CA ALA A 309 13.68 -29.20 -18.27
C ALA A 309 13.65 -30.49 -19.11
N SER A 310 14.79 -31.01 -19.52
CA SER A 310 14.87 -32.32 -20.21
C SER A 310 14.33 -33.44 -19.33
N TRP A 311 14.70 -33.46 -18.05
CA TRP A 311 14.19 -34.45 -17.10
C TRP A 311 12.67 -34.39 -16.95
N TYR A 312 12.10 -33.21 -16.74
CA TYR A 312 10.65 -33.05 -16.58
C TYR A 312 9.87 -33.18 -17.89
N LEU A 313 10.47 -32.89 -19.04
CA LEU A 313 9.92 -33.20 -20.36
C LEU A 313 9.78 -34.72 -20.53
N ALA A 314 10.82 -35.50 -20.23
CA ALA A 314 10.78 -36.96 -20.31
C ALA A 314 9.73 -37.57 -19.38
N GLN A 315 9.58 -37.02 -18.17
CA GLN A 315 8.52 -37.44 -17.25
C GLN A 315 7.13 -37.06 -17.75
N SER A 316 6.97 -35.88 -18.36
CA SER A 316 5.70 -35.44 -18.97
C SER A 316 5.31 -36.33 -20.14
N LEU A 317 6.23 -36.66 -21.05
CA LEU A 317 6.02 -37.61 -22.15
C LEU A 317 5.56 -38.98 -21.62
N LEU A 318 6.24 -39.50 -20.59
CA LEU A 318 5.87 -40.78 -19.99
C LEU A 318 4.49 -40.75 -19.35
N ALA A 319 4.15 -39.66 -18.64
CA ALA A 319 2.85 -39.48 -18.01
C ALA A 319 1.71 -39.32 -19.03
N ASN A 320 2.01 -38.71 -20.19
CA ASN A 320 1.09 -38.57 -21.32
C ASN A 320 0.94 -39.87 -22.14
N GLY A 321 1.74 -40.90 -21.85
CA GLY A 321 1.67 -42.20 -22.52
C GLY A 321 2.59 -42.34 -23.74
N GLU A 322 3.36 -41.30 -24.09
CA GLU A 322 4.35 -41.27 -25.18
C GLU A 322 5.64 -42.00 -24.77
N LYS A 323 5.53 -43.31 -24.57
CA LYS A 323 6.60 -44.15 -24.02
C LYS A 323 7.84 -44.22 -24.90
N THR A 324 7.67 -44.16 -26.23
CA THR A 324 8.79 -44.23 -27.18
C THR A 324 9.66 -42.99 -27.04
N ASP A 325 9.05 -41.82 -27.13
CA ASP A 325 9.72 -40.52 -27.04
C ASP A 325 10.33 -40.30 -25.66
N ALA A 326 9.62 -40.72 -24.60
CA ALA A 326 10.17 -40.72 -23.25
C ALA A 326 11.41 -41.62 -23.13
N LYS A 327 11.39 -42.85 -23.70
CA LYS A 327 12.55 -43.76 -23.70
C LYS A 327 13.73 -43.15 -24.46
N GLU A 328 13.48 -42.48 -25.57
CA GLU A 328 14.52 -41.81 -26.34
C GLU A 328 15.15 -40.68 -25.53
N LEU A 329 14.33 -39.77 -24.98
CA LEU A 329 14.83 -38.65 -24.18
C LEU A 329 15.54 -39.10 -22.89
N PHE A 330 15.04 -40.13 -22.20
CA PHE A 330 15.78 -40.70 -21.06
C PHE A 330 17.12 -41.33 -21.46
N SER A 331 17.24 -41.85 -22.69
CA SER A 331 18.53 -42.36 -23.18
C SER A 331 19.52 -41.22 -23.39
N VAL A 332 19.08 -40.10 -23.97
CA VAL A 332 19.89 -38.89 -24.11
C VAL A 332 20.34 -38.37 -22.73
N ILE A 333 19.41 -38.21 -21.77
CA ILE A 333 19.73 -37.73 -20.42
C ILE A 333 20.74 -38.65 -19.71
N ARG A 334 20.61 -39.97 -19.86
CA ARG A 334 21.57 -40.94 -19.32
C ARG A 334 22.97 -40.72 -19.91
N ASP A 335 23.06 -40.51 -21.22
CA ASP A 335 24.32 -40.46 -21.95
C ASP A 335 25.06 -39.12 -21.77
N GLN A 336 24.32 -38.04 -21.45
CA GLN A 336 24.87 -36.74 -21.06
C GLN A 336 25.61 -36.75 -19.71
N LYS A 337 25.43 -37.81 -18.88
CA LYS A 337 26.13 -38.00 -17.60
C LYS A 337 26.01 -36.84 -16.60
N GLY A 338 24.93 -36.06 -16.69
CA GLY A 338 24.57 -35.02 -15.72
C GLY A 338 23.99 -35.59 -14.41
N TYR A 339 23.50 -34.70 -13.54
CA TYR A 339 22.75 -35.00 -12.33
C TYR A 339 21.64 -36.03 -12.52
N TYR A 340 20.84 -35.96 -13.59
CA TYR A 340 19.72 -36.90 -13.81
C TYR A 340 20.09 -38.22 -14.49
N ALA A 341 21.36 -38.45 -14.84
CA ALA A 341 21.75 -39.61 -15.66
C ALA A 341 21.38 -40.96 -15.01
N LYS A 342 21.59 -41.11 -13.69
CA LYS A 342 21.25 -42.34 -12.96
C LYS A 342 19.75 -42.53 -12.83
N GLN A 343 19.00 -41.45 -12.65
CA GLN A 343 17.56 -41.44 -12.54
C GLN A 343 16.95 -41.86 -13.88
N ALA A 344 17.48 -41.33 -14.99
CA ALA A 344 17.08 -41.73 -16.34
C ALA A 344 17.37 -43.21 -16.62
N GLU A 345 18.55 -43.74 -16.23
CA GLU A 345 18.86 -45.16 -16.34
C GLU A 345 17.85 -46.05 -15.59
N LYS A 346 17.43 -45.61 -14.39
CA LYS A 346 16.40 -46.30 -13.60
C LYS A 346 15.04 -46.27 -14.29
N MET A 347 14.65 -45.12 -14.86
CA MET A 347 13.40 -44.98 -15.60
C MET A 347 13.37 -45.92 -16.81
N LEU A 348 14.44 -45.97 -17.60
CA LEU A 348 14.54 -46.85 -18.78
C LEU A 348 14.30 -48.33 -18.45
N LYS A 349 14.80 -48.82 -17.32
CA LYS A 349 14.58 -50.21 -16.86
C LYS A 349 13.11 -50.50 -16.52
N GLY A 350 12.34 -49.46 -16.16
CA GLY A 350 10.94 -49.56 -15.76
C GLY A 350 9.94 -49.43 -16.90
N ILE A 351 10.32 -48.82 -18.03
CA ILE A 351 9.41 -48.66 -19.18
C ILE A 351 9.44 -49.94 -20.01
N LYS A 352 8.37 -50.74 -19.91
CA LYS A 352 8.14 -51.93 -20.75
C LYS A 352 8.03 -51.56 -22.22
#